data_AF-A0A3D0D2G0-F1
#
_entry.id   AF-A0A3D0D2G0-F1
#
_cell.length_a   1.000
_cell.length_b   1.000
_cell.length_c   1.000
_cell.angle_alpha   90.00
_cell.angle_beta   90.00
_cell.angle_gamma   90.00
#
_symmetry.space_group_name_H-M   'P 1'
#
loop_
_entity.id
_entity.type
_entity.pdbx_description
1 polymer ?
#
loop_
_entity_poly.entity_id
_entity_poly.type
_entity_poly.pdbx_seq_one_letter_code
_entity_poly.pdbx_strand_id
1 'polypeptide(L)'
;MDEIKTIETERVDDIPLLLAQMERMGLPGLVDAHLRVHGKRQGVSVGWVTAIWLAHILSEADHRLNQVETWAAQRLETLRACVPEAVTVKDLRDDRLADVVRLLSADESWQALEGALNRDLLRVYDLRARRVHVDSTSASGYWHVTEDGLFQFGHSQDGRDDQPQVKVMLAVLDPLGLAVATDVVSGPRADDPLYLPSIRCVRQSLDHSGLLSVGDCKMAAFETRAALAHEGDGYLCPLSALQMPPEVVRRHLDTALRAGALQAVERPGLDGRLEVIAEGVEWTERLEAVVEGQLVVWQERRMLVRSIAQARAAEAALRTRLAEAQAALTSLATPGRGKTSLHDSRGA
;
A
#
# COMPACT_ATOMS: atom_id res chain seq x y z
N MET A 1 61.94 12.85 -18.85
CA MET A 1 61.04 11.68 -18.77
C MET A 1 59.68 12.29 -18.58
N ASP A 2 58.92 12.45 -19.66
CA ASP A 2 57.61 13.10 -19.59
C ASP A 2 56.65 12.18 -18.84
N GLU A 3 56.11 12.69 -17.75
CA GLU A 3 55.12 11.99 -16.93
C GLU A 3 53.84 11.88 -17.77
N ILE A 4 53.51 10.67 -18.22
CA ILE A 4 52.27 10.40 -18.94
C ILE A 4 51.13 10.66 -17.96
N LYS A 5 50.43 11.79 -18.12
CA LYS A 5 49.22 12.10 -17.36
C LYS A 5 48.11 11.18 -17.84
N THR A 6 47.72 10.22 -17.01
CA THR A 6 46.49 9.45 -17.20
C THR A 6 45.31 10.40 -17.05
N ILE A 7 44.49 10.53 -18.11
CA ILE A 7 43.22 11.24 -18.04
C ILE A 7 42.15 10.17 -17.87
N GLU A 8 41.49 10.18 -16.72
CA GLU A 8 40.31 9.35 -16.45
C GLU A 8 39.05 10.18 -16.69
N THR A 9 38.00 9.56 -17.21
CA THR A 9 36.73 10.22 -17.49
C THR A 9 35.62 9.38 -16.90
N GLU A 10 34.83 9.97 -16.02
CA GLU A 10 33.70 9.32 -15.37
C GLU A 10 32.38 9.88 -15.92
N ARG A 11 31.36 9.03 -16.02
CA ARG A 11 29.99 9.48 -16.28
C ARG A 11 29.31 9.83 -14.96
N VAL A 12 28.90 11.09 -14.84
CA VAL A 12 28.28 11.65 -13.63
C VAL A 12 26.77 11.36 -13.55
N ASP A 13 26.07 11.49 -14.68
CA ASP A 13 24.64 11.23 -14.83
C ASP A 13 23.77 11.87 -13.72
N ASP A 14 22.85 11.13 -13.12
CA ASP A 14 21.89 11.57 -12.10
C ASP A 14 22.40 11.42 -10.65
N ILE A 15 23.58 10.84 -10.46
CA ILE A 15 24.13 10.48 -9.14
C ILE A 15 24.22 11.68 -8.18
N PRO A 16 24.77 12.85 -8.58
CA PRO A 16 24.84 13.99 -7.65
C PRO A 16 23.45 14.48 -7.22
N LEU A 17 22.46 14.42 -8.11
CA LEU A 17 21.09 14.83 -7.78
C LEU A 17 20.47 13.88 -6.76
N LEU A 18 20.62 12.57 -6.98
CA LEU A 18 20.11 11.53 -6.07
C LEU A 18 20.74 11.64 -4.68
N LEU A 19 22.07 11.75 -4.61
CA LEU A 19 22.80 11.87 -3.34
C LEU A 19 22.46 13.17 -2.60
N ALA A 20 22.43 14.30 -3.31
CA ALA A 20 22.05 15.59 -2.71
C ALA A 20 20.60 15.58 -2.21
N GLN A 21 19.69 14.91 -2.92
CA GLN A 21 18.31 14.77 -2.47
C GLN A 21 18.20 13.90 -1.21
N MET A 22 18.92 12.77 -1.16
CA MET A 22 18.95 11.91 0.04
C MET A 22 19.58 12.61 1.25
N GLU A 23 20.66 13.38 1.02
CA GLU A 23 21.27 14.22 2.05
C GLU A 23 20.28 15.28 2.56
N ARG A 24 19.56 15.95 1.65
CA ARG A 24 18.52 16.93 2.00
C ARG A 24 17.36 16.31 2.78
N MET A 25 17.03 15.04 2.53
CA MET A 25 16.06 14.27 3.31
C MET A 25 16.59 13.86 4.69
N GLY A 26 17.87 14.10 4.99
CA GLY A 26 18.52 13.68 6.22
C GLY A 26 18.83 12.17 6.26
N LEU A 27 18.63 11.45 5.16
CA LEU A 27 18.63 9.99 5.13
C LEU A 27 19.93 9.37 5.67
N PRO A 28 21.14 9.80 5.25
CA PRO A 28 22.38 9.23 5.79
C PRO A 28 22.47 9.38 7.31
N GLY A 29 22.20 10.60 7.82
CA GLY A 29 22.28 10.88 9.26
C GLY A 29 21.23 10.14 10.09
N LEU A 30 20.01 10.01 9.57
CA LEU A 30 18.94 9.25 10.23
C LEU A 30 19.29 7.76 10.30
N VAL A 31 19.82 7.20 9.21
CA VAL A 31 20.27 5.81 9.18
C VAL A 31 21.36 5.58 10.22
N ASP A 32 22.37 6.44 10.31
CA ASP A 32 23.43 6.29 11.31
C ASP A 32 22.95 6.47 12.76
N ALA A 33 21.92 7.30 12.98
CA ALA A 33 21.33 7.51 14.30
C ALA A 33 20.51 6.30 14.78
N HIS A 34 19.85 5.60 13.86
CA HIS A 34 18.92 4.51 14.19
C HIS A 34 19.51 3.11 14.01
N LEU A 35 20.48 2.93 13.10
CA LEU A 35 21.11 1.64 12.85
C LEU A 35 22.43 1.51 13.61
N ARG A 36 22.41 0.74 14.70
CA ARG A 36 23.59 0.54 15.54
C ARG A 36 24.62 -0.34 14.86
N VAL A 37 25.80 0.22 14.62
CA VAL A 37 26.96 -0.51 14.08
C VAL A 37 27.88 -0.99 15.18
N HIS A 38 28.65 -2.06 14.89
CA HIS A 38 29.74 -2.47 15.76
C HIS A 38 30.83 -1.39 15.78
N GLY A 39 31.32 -0.99 16.97
CA GLY A 39 32.30 0.10 17.15
C GLY A 39 33.70 -0.14 16.56
N LYS A 40 33.90 -1.24 15.83
CA LYS A 40 35.14 -1.53 15.07
C LYS A 40 34.97 -1.28 13.57
N ARG A 41 33.76 -0.92 13.12
CA ARG A 41 33.52 -0.55 11.73
C ARG A 41 34.36 0.69 11.40
N GLN A 42 35.06 0.63 10.29
CA GLN A 42 35.86 1.72 9.73
C GLN A 42 35.38 2.03 8.31
N GLY A 43 35.84 3.14 7.74
CA GLY A 43 35.45 3.57 6.40
C GLY A 43 34.13 4.33 6.41
N VAL A 44 33.40 4.25 5.30
CA VAL A 44 32.16 5.01 5.12
C VAL A 44 31.07 4.52 6.09
N SER A 45 30.32 5.48 6.64
CA SER A 45 29.18 5.26 7.52
C SER A 45 28.08 4.41 6.86
N VAL A 46 27.21 3.81 7.67
CA VAL A 46 26.12 2.98 7.12
C VAL A 46 25.12 3.87 6.38
N GLY A 47 24.90 5.07 6.88
CA GLY A 47 24.07 6.08 6.23
C GLY A 47 24.52 6.40 4.81
N TRP A 48 25.80 6.74 4.63
CA TRP A 48 26.32 7.06 3.30
C TRP A 48 26.45 5.84 2.39
N VAL A 49 26.82 4.66 2.92
CA VAL A 49 26.76 3.40 2.15
C VAL A 49 25.33 3.13 1.65
N THR A 50 24.32 3.35 2.50
CA THR A 50 22.91 3.17 2.14
C THR A 50 22.48 4.16 1.07
N ALA A 51 22.85 5.45 1.19
CA ALA A 51 22.53 6.46 0.19
C ALA A 51 23.18 6.19 -1.17
N ILE A 52 24.46 5.78 -1.18
CA ILE A 52 25.15 5.39 -2.42
C ILE A 52 24.48 4.18 -3.07
N TRP A 53 24.09 3.18 -2.27
CA TRP A 53 23.41 2.00 -2.78
C TRP A 53 22.02 2.34 -3.35
N LEU A 54 21.24 3.19 -2.69
CA LEU A 54 19.96 3.67 -3.21
C LEU A 54 20.15 4.48 -4.51
N ALA A 55 21.21 5.29 -4.61
CA ALA A 55 21.52 6.00 -5.84
C ALA A 55 21.83 5.02 -7.00
N HIS A 56 22.58 3.94 -6.72
CA HIS A 56 22.79 2.86 -7.70
C HIS A 56 21.47 2.21 -8.14
N ILE A 57 20.61 1.84 -7.19
CA ILE A 57 19.30 1.23 -7.48
C ILE A 57 18.46 2.11 -8.40
N LEU A 58 18.39 3.41 -8.10
CA LEU A 58 17.55 4.35 -8.85
C LEU A 58 18.13 4.67 -10.23
N SER A 59 19.46 4.82 -10.33
CA SER A 59 20.16 5.17 -11.57
C SER A 59 20.22 3.98 -12.55
N GLU A 60 20.49 2.78 -12.04
CA GLU A 60 20.72 1.59 -12.88
C GLU A 60 19.50 0.65 -12.95
N ALA A 61 18.45 0.92 -12.16
CA ALA A 61 17.32 0.01 -11.96
C ALA A 61 17.75 -1.41 -11.51
N ASP A 62 18.85 -1.50 -10.75
CA ASP A 62 19.46 -2.76 -10.32
C ASP A 62 19.65 -2.80 -8.80
N HIS A 63 19.08 -3.83 -8.16
CA HIS A 63 19.12 -4.01 -6.71
C HIS A 63 20.15 -5.05 -6.26
N ARG A 64 20.90 -5.66 -7.18
CA ARG A 64 21.85 -6.73 -6.87
C ARG A 64 23.10 -6.17 -6.18
N LEU A 65 23.35 -6.62 -4.95
CA LEU A 65 24.46 -6.14 -4.11
C LEU A 65 25.84 -6.28 -4.78
N ASN A 66 26.05 -7.37 -5.52
CA ASN A 66 27.33 -7.68 -6.16
C ASN A 66 27.67 -6.81 -7.38
N GLN A 67 26.77 -5.92 -7.81
CA GLN A 67 27.01 -5.00 -8.92
C GLN A 67 27.55 -3.64 -8.48
N VAL A 68 27.31 -3.26 -7.23
CA VAL A 68 27.56 -1.90 -6.72
C VAL A 68 29.05 -1.56 -6.70
N GLU A 69 29.91 -2.48 -6.29
CA GLU A 69 31.37 -2.28 -6.25
C GLU A 69 31.92 -1.95 -7.65
N THR A 70 31.53 -2.75 -8.65
CA THR A 70 31.98 -2.57 -10.04
C THR A 70 31.45 -1.26 -10.63
N TRP A 71 30.21 -0.92 -10.32
CA TRP A 71 29.58 0.33 -10.73
C TRP A 71 30.30 1.56 -10.13
N ALA A 72 30.62 1.51 -8.84
CA ALA A 72 31.29 2.58 -8.12
C ALA A 72 32.74 2.77 -8.57
N ALA A 73 33.44 1.69 -8.95
CA ALA A 73 34.81 1.77 -9.45
C ALA A 73 34.96 2.62 -10.71
N GLN A 74 33.89 2.78 -11.50
CA GLN A 74 33.88 3.60 -12.72
C GLN A 74 33.52 5.08 -12.45
N ARG A 75 33.21 5.44 -11.20
CA ARG A 75 32.60 6.72 -10.79
C ARG A 75 33.11 7.19 -9.43
N LEU A 76 34.33 6.78 -9.06
CA LEU A 76 34.85 6.94 -7.71
C LEU A 76 35.08 8.42 -7.38
N GLU A 77 35.61 9.20 -8.33
CA GLU A 77 35.84 10.63 -8.12
C GLU A 77 34.52 11.40 -8.02
N THR A 78 33.51 11.00 -8.79
CA THR A 78 32.14 11.54 -8.69
C THR A 78 31.55 11.27 -7.31
N LEU A 79 31.66 10.04 -6.80
CA LEU A 79 31.19 9.69 -5.45
C LEU A 79 31.94 10.46 -4.37
N ARG A 80 33.27 10.59 -4.48
CA ARG A 80 34.11 11.39 -3.56
C ARG A 80 33.76 12.87 -3.56
N ALA A 81 33.29 13.40 -4.70
CA ALA A 81 32.85 14.79 -4.78
C ALA A 81 31.47 15.01 -4.15
N CYS A 82 30.60 13.99 -4.12
CA CYS A 82 29.24 14.09 -3.61
C CYS A 82 29.09 13.67 -2.14
N VAL A 83 30.03 12.89 -1.61
CA VAL A 83 29.97 12.30 -0.26
C VAL A 83 31.03 12.96 0.62
N PRO A 84 30.68 13.42 1.84
CA PRO A 84 31.63 14.12 2.72
C PRO A 84 32.74 13.22 3.27
N GLU A 85 32.52 11.91 3.28
CA GLU A 85 33.46 10.91 3.77
C GLU A 85 34.38 10.39 2.65
N ALA A 86 35.58 9.92 3.02
CA ALA A 86 36.54 9.41 2.05
C ALA A 86 36.11 8.04 1.47
N VAL A 87 35.30 8.08 0.41
CA VAL A 87 34.78 6.87 -0.25
C VAL A 87 35.89 6.08 -0.93
N THR A 88 35.88 4.77 -0.70
CA THR A 88 36.65 3.79 -1.47
C THR A 88 35.70 2.76 -2.06
N VAL A 89 36.11 2.14 -3.17
CA VAL A 89 35.36 1.05 -3.81
C VAL A 89 35.07 -0.10 -2.82
N LYS A 90 36.00 -0.36 -1.89
CA LYS A 90 35.86 -1.43 -0.88
C LYS A 90 34.76 -1.18 0.15
N ASP A 91 34.31 0.06 0.29
CA ASP A 91 33.18 0.39 1.17
C ASP A 91 31.85 -0.13 0.61
N LEU A 92 31.80 -0.43 -0.70
CA LEU A 92 30.60 -0.77 -1.46
C LEU A 92 30.58 -2.22 -1.95
N ARG A 93 31.37 -3.08 -1.30
CA ARG A 93 31.32 -4.53 -1.52
C ARG A 93 29.99 -5.11 -1.04
N ASP A 94 29.62 -6.22 -1.64
CA ASP A 94 28.38 -6.93 -1.31
C ASP A 94 28.29 -7.34 0.16
N ASP A 95 29.40 -7.70 0.81
CA ASP A 95 29.46 -7.99 2.25
C ASP A 95 29.03 -6.78 3.11
N ARG A 96 29.46 -5.58 2.73
CA ARG A 96 29.12 -4.31 3.42
C ARG A 96 27.66 -3.93 3.21
N LEU A 97 27.12 -4.20 2.03
CA LEU A 97 25.72 -3.97 1.72
C LEU A 97 24.81 -5.02 2.38
N ALA A 98 25.26 -6.27 2.46
CA ALA A 98 24.55 -7.32 3.19
C ALA A 98 24.43 -6.98 4.68
N ASP A 99 25.45 -6.36 5.28
CA ASP A 99 25.36 -5.83 6.64
C ASP A 99 24.27 -4.76 6.78
N VAL A 100 24.12 -3.85 5.79
CA VAL A 100 23.06 -2.84 5.78
C VAL A 100 21.69 -3.51 5.78
N VAL A 101 21.48 -4.53 4.93
CA VAL A 101 20.21 -5.29 4.89
C VAL A 101 19.90 -5.95 6.24
N ARG A 102 20.91 -6.52 6.92
CA ARG A 102 20.74 -7.11 8.26
C ARG A 102 20.38 -6.07 9.34
N LEU A 103 20.92 -4.86 9.23
CA LEU A 103 20.57 -3.77 10.16
C LEU A 103 19.13 -3.31 9.92
N LEU A 104 18.70 -3.22 8.66
CA LEU A 104 17.34 -2.86 8.27
C LEU A 104 16.31 -3.93 8.58
N SER A 105 16.71 -5.21 8.69
CA SER A 105 15.78 -6.31 9.01
C SER A 105 15.35 -6.36 10.48
N ALA A 106 15.80 -5.44 11.33
CA ALA A 106 15.38 -5.34 12.72
C ALA A 106 14.18 -4.41 12.85
N ASP A 107 12.98 -4.96 13.10
CA ASP A 107 11.70 -4.24 13.07
C ASP A 107 11.70 -2.97 13.94
N GLU A 108 12.21 -3.02 15.17
CA GLU A 108 12.26 -1.85 16.06
C GLU A 108 13.14 -0.72 15.49
N SER A 109 14.28 -1.08 14.91
CA SER A 109 15.20 -0.11 14.29
C SER A 109 14.59 0.47 13.02
N TRP A 110 13.94 -0.38 12.21
CA TRP A 110 13.24 0.03 11.00
C TRP A 110 12.10 1.00 11.31
N GLN A 111 11.20 0.66 12.23
CA GLN A 111 10.08 1.52 12.61
C GLN A 111 10.55 2.85 13.20
N ALA A 112 11.62 2.85 14.00
CA ALA A 112 12.20 4.08 14.53
C ALA A 112 12.79 4.97 13.42
N LEU A 113 13.51 4.37 12.46
CA LEU A 113 14.06 5.05 11.29
C LEU A 113 12.95 5.61 10.39
N GLU A 114 11.95 4.80 10.03
CA GLU A 114 10.80 5.19 9.20
C GLU A 114 10.05 6.35 9.84
N GLY A 115 9.73 6.26 11.14
CA GLY A 115 9.08 7.34 11.87
C GLY A 115 9.90 8.62 11.93
N ALA A 116 11.23 8.53 12.11
CA ALA A 116 12.09 9.70 12.12
C ALA A 116 12.18 10.38 10.74
N LEU A 117 12.32 9.58 9.67
CA LEU A 117 12.32 10.06 8.29
C LEU A 117 10.99 10.75 7.95
N ASN A 118 9.86 10.15 8.32
CA ASN A 118 8.54 10.73 8.11
C ASN A 118 8.41 12.11 8.76
N ARG A 119 8.82 12.26 10.03
CA ARG A 119 8.77 13.55 10.72
C ARG A 119 9.64 14.61 10.04
N ASP A 120 10.85 14.23 9.63
CA ASP A 120 11.76 15.15 8.94
C ASP A 120 11.18 15.61 7.59
N LEU A 121 10.62 14.70 6.79
CA LEU A 121 9.98 15.04 5.52
C LEU A 121 8.76 15.93 5.74
N LEU A 122 7.83 15.57 6.63
CA LEU A 122 6.60 16.32 6.82
C LEU A 122 6.83 17.72 7.36
N ARG A 123 7.82 17.89 8.26
CA ARG A 123 8.24 19.21 8.76
C ARG A 123 8.72 20.11 7.64
N VAL A 124 9.48 19.56 6.68
CA VAL A 124 10.05 20.34 5.57
C VAL A 124 8.97 20.80 4.59
N TYR A 125 7.87 20.05 4.45
CA TYR A 125 6.86 20.28 3.41
C TYR A 125 5.51 20.88 3.90
N ASP A 126 5.37 21.31 5.17
CA ASP A 126 4.11 21.79 5.80
C ASP A 126 2.87 20.96 5.42
N LEU A 127 3.05 19.64 5.41
CA LEU A 127 2.01 18.72 5.02
C LEU A 127 1.09 18.53 6.23
N ARG A 128 -0.12 19.11 6.16
CA ARG A 128 -1.18 18.87 7.14
C ARG A 128 -1.73 17.46 6.95
N ALA A 129 -0.99 16.48 7.45
CA ALA A 129 -1.32 15.07 7.39
C ALA A 129 -2.64 14.80 8.12
N ARG A 130 -3.73 14.63 7.36
CA ARG A 130 -5.07 14.40 7.91
C ARG A 130 -5.71 13.12 7.40
N ARG A 131 -5.18 12.54 6.33
CA ARG A 131 -5.74 11.35 5.69
C ARG A 131 -4.63 10.43 5.24
N VAL A 132 -4.79 9.15 5.56
CA VAL A 132 -3.91 8.08 5.10
C VAL A 132 -4.73 7.01 4.41
N HIS A 133 -4.20 6.50 3.31
CA HIS A 133 -4.73 5.32 2.63
C HIS A 133 -3.90 4.13 3.10
N VAL A 134 -4.58 3.09 3.57
CA VAL A 134 -3.95 1.87 4.07
C VAL A 134 -4.46 0.72 3.21
N ASP A 135 -3.55 -0.02 2.61
CA ASP A 135 -3.89 -1.19 1.82
C ASP A 135 -2.79 -2.25 1.93
N SER A 136 -3.17 -3.47 1.60
CA SER A 136 -2.27 -4.62 1.56
C SER A 136 -1.99 -5.03 0.12
N THR A 137 -0.78 -5.48 -0.18
CA THR A 137 -0.47 -6.17 -1.42
C THR A 137 0.29 -7.47 -1.12
N SER A 138 0.10 -8.49 -1.95
CA SER A 138 0.83 -9.75 -1.84
C SER A 138 1.87 -9.88 -2.94
N ALA A 139 3.00 -10.49 -2.62
CA ALA A 139 3.97 -10.95 -3.59
C ALA A 139 4.21 -12.45 -3.41
N SER A 140 4.27 -13.18 -4.52
CA SER A 140 4.53 -14.62 -4.56
C SER A 140 5.77 -14.92 -5.39
N GLY A 141 6.54 -15.94 -5.02
CA GLY A 141 7.78 -16.26 -5.71
C GLY A 141 8.34 -17.63 -5.39
N TYR A 142 9.40 -18.02 -6.10
CA TYR A 142 10.11 -19.29 -5.91
C TYR A 142 11.10 -19.19 -4.73
N TRP A 143 10.57 -18.96 -3.54
CA TRP A 143 11.36 -18.81 -2.32
C TRP A 143 11.42 -20.12 -1.52
N HIS A 144 12.46 -20.26 -0.70
CA HIS A 144 12.57 -21.39 0.21
C HIS A 144 11.73 -21.14 1.47
N VAL A 145 10.86 -22.08 1.81
CA VAL A 145 10.04 -22.02 3.02
C VAL A 145 10.83 -22.59 4.19
N THR A 146 10.83 -21.87 5.31
CA THR A 146 11.37 -22.34 6.60
C THR A 146 10.26 -22.27 7.64
N GLU A 147 10.32 -23.08 8.69
CA GLU A 147 9.23 -23.20 9.68
C GLU A 147 8.83 -21.83 10.28
N ASP A 148 9.80 -21.03 10.70
CA ASP A 148 9.59 -19.67 11.23
C ASP A 148 9.86 -18.57 10.18
N GLY A 149 9.84 -18.93 8.90
CA GLY A 149 10.17 -18.03 7.79
C GLY A 149 9.05 -17.05 7.47
N LEU A 150 9.45 -15.91 6.89
CA LEU A 150 8.50 -14.92 6.37
C LEU A 150 7.69 -15.48 5.19
N PHE A 151 8.35 -16.16 4.25
CA PHE A 151 7.74 -16.71 3.05
C PHE A 151 7.01 -18.02 3.34
N GLN A 152 5.69 -18.03 3.21
CA GLN A 152 4.84 -19.18 3.53
C GLN A 152 3.74 -19.38 2.49
N PHE A 153 3.23 -20.61 2.38
CA PHE A 153 2.07 -20.93 1.54
C PHE A 153 0.78 -20.51 2.21
N GLY A 154 -0.13 -19.89 1.46
CA GLY A 154 -1.44 -19.45 1.95
C GLY A 154 -2.40 -19.15 0.80
N HIS A 155 -3.54 -18.57 1.14
CA HIS A 155 -4.49 -18.11 0.13
C HIS A 155 -3.99 -16.82 -0.53
N SER A 156 -3.75 -16.89 -1.84
CA SER A 156 -3.26 -15.82 -2.68
C SER A 156 -4.41 -15.05 -3.33
N GLN A 157 -4.37 -13.73 -3.26
CA GLN A 157 -5.28 -12.89 -4.04
C GLN A 157 -5.04 -13.00 -5.55
N ASP A 158 -3.83 -13.40 -5.96
CA ASP A 158 -3.42 -13.60 -7.35
C ASP A 158 -3.65 -15.04 -7.85
N GLY A 159 -4.22 -15.91 -7.01
CA GLY A 159 -4.48 -17.32 -7.34
C GLY A 159 -3.22 -18.20 -7.40
N ARG A 160 -2.11 -17.77 -6.79
CA ARG A 160 -0.84 -18.50 -6.69
C ARG A 160 -0.65 -19.19 -5.34
N ASP A 161 -1.68 -19.93 -4.90
CA ASP A 161 -1.63 -20.75 -3.68
C ASP A 161 -0.52 -21.83 -3.76
N ASP A 162 -0.03 -22.12 -4.96
CA ASP A 162 1.10 -23.02 -5.26
C ASP A 162 2.48 -22.42 -4.95
N GLN A 163 2.55 -21.16 -4.54
CA GLN A 163 3.81 -20.46 -4.27
C GLN A 163 3.87 -19.91 -2.84
N PRO A 164 5.07 -19.85 -2.22
CA PRO A 164 5.30 -19.06 -1.03
C PRO A 164 5.05 -17.58 -1.27
N GLN A 165 4.49 -16.91 -0.26
CA GLN A 165 3.96 -15.57 -0.37
C GLN A 165 4.38 -14.71 0.83
N VAL A 166 4.41 -13.41 0.59
CA VAL A 166 4.57 -12.36 1.59
C VAL A 166 3.49 -11.30 1.36
N LYS A 167 3.07 -10.64 2.43
CA LYS A 167 2.17 -9.49 2.37
C LYS A 167 2.89 -8.24 2.84
N VAL A 168 2.67 -7.16 2.11
CA VAL A 168 3.16 -5.83 2.44
C VAL A 168 1.96 -4.95 2.73
N MET A 169 1.88 -4.47 3.97
CA MET A 169 0.98 -3.40 4.34
C MET A 169 1.66 -2.08 4.07
N LEU A 170 0.96 -1.21 3.36
CA LEU A 170 1.45 0.12 3.04
C LEU A 170 0.44 1.17 3.48
N ALA A 171 0.89 2.14 4.27
CA ALA A 171 0.15 3.36 4.54
C ALA A 171 0.76 4.53 3.76
N VAL A 172 -0.06 5.24 3.00
CA VAL A 172 0.36 6.40 2.21
C VAL A 172 -0.45 7.65 2.58
N LEU A 173 0.22 8.80 2.59
CA LEU A 173 -0.38 10.08 2.92
C LEU A 173 -1.07 10.71 1.69
N ASP A 174 -2.34 11.09 1.84
CA ASP A 174 -3.08 11.89 0.85
C ASP A 174 -2.74 13.39 1.01
N PRO A 175 -2.49 14.16 -0.07
CA PRO A 175 -2.62 13.80 -1.50
C PRO A 175 -1.33 13.39 -2.21
N LEU A 176 -0.19 13.32 -1.51
CA LEU A 176 1.10 13.09 -2.16
C LEU A 176 1.38 11.63 -2.54
N GLY A 177 0.66 10.68 -1.94
CA GLY A 177 1.00 9.26 -2.04
C GLY A 177 2.33 8.94 -1.35
N LEU A 178 2.75 9.75 -0.38
CA LEU A 178 3.99 9.52 0.38
C LEU A 178 3.80 8.31 1.30
N ALA A 179 4.62 7.27 1.13
CA ALA A 179 4.66 6.15 2.06
C ALA A 179 5.10 6.62 3.46
N VAL A 180 4.31 6.29 4.47
CA VAL A 180 4.52 6.69 5.87
C VAL A 180 4.49 5.51 6.85
N ALA A 181 4.08 4.32 6.41
CA ALA A 181 4.32 3.10 7.16
C ALA A 181 4.40 1.91 6.21
N THR A 182 5.36 1.04 6.44
CA THR A 182 5.55 -0.20 5.70
C THR A 182 5.72 -1.35 6.68
N ASP A 183 4.87 -2.36 6.58
CA ASP A 183 4.98 -3.58 7.37
C ASP A 183 4.96 -4.81 6.45
N VAL A 184 5.81 -5.78 6.75
CA VAL A 184 5.99 -6.97 5.92
C VAL A 184 5.68 -8.19 6.78
N VAL A 185 4.62 -8.90 6.41
CA VAL A 185 4.13 -10.04 7.18
C VAL A 185 4.05 -11.29 6.32
N SER A 186 4.02 -12.43 6.98
CA SER A 186 3.88 -13.71 6.30
C SER A 186 2.56 -13.78 5.52
N GLY A 187 2.61 -14.29 4.30
CA GLY A 187 1.48 -14.35 3.37
C GLY A 187 0.17 -14.94 3.90
N PRO A 188 0.16 -16.01 4.72
CA PRO A 188 -1.07 -16.67 5.17
C PRO A 188 -1.89 -15.88 6.19
N ARG A 189 -1.36 -14.77 6.72
CA ARG A 189 -2.09 -13.94 7.68
C ARG A 189 -3.32 -13.32 7.03
N ALA A 190 -4.44 -13.25 7.75
CA ALA A 190 -5.61 -12.49 7.31
C ALA A 190 -5.28 -10.99 7.23
N ASP A 191 -6.02 -10.24 6.40
CA ASP A 191 -5.77 -8.82 6.18
C ASP A 191 -6.41 -7.94 7.28
N ASP A 192 -7.60 -8.32 7.75
CA ASP A 192 -8.38 -7.58 8.77
C ASP A 192 -7.56 -7.13 10.00
N PRO A 193 -6.71 -7.97 10.63
CA PRO A 193 -5.93 -7.59 11.80
C PRO A 193 -4.67 -6.77 11.47
N LEU A 194 -4.32 -6.58 10.20
CA LEU A 194 -3.11 -5.88 9.78
C LEU A 194 -3.29 -4.36 9.67
N TYR A 195 -4.54 -3.90 9.51
CA TYR A 195 -4.83 -2.46 9.40
C TYR A 195 -4.49 -1.68 10.67
N LEU A 196 -4.93 -2.17 11.83
CA LEU A 196 -4.78 -1.43 13.09
C LEU A 196 -3.31 -1.24 13.50
N PRO A 197 -2.41 -2.25 13.41
CA PRO A 197 -0.98 -2.05 13.61
C PRO A 197 -0.38 -0.98 12.69
N SER A 198 -0.71 -1.01 11.39
CA SER A 198 -0.22 -0.03 10.41
C SER A 198 -0.70 1.39 10.75
N ILE A 199 -1.98 1.56 11.07
CA ILE A 199 -2.56 2.86 11.46
C ILE A 199 -1.90 3.39 12.74
N ARG A 200 -1.67 2.53 13.74
CA ARG A 200 -0.97 2.92 14.97
C ARG A 200 0.48 3.31 14.72
N CYS A 201 1.19 2.62 13.83
CA CYS A 201 2.53 3.00 13.40
C CYS A 201 2.54 4.40 12.76
N VAL A 202 1.56 4.69 11.90
CA VAL A 202 1.39 6.03 11.32
C VAL A 202 1.14 7.06 12.42
N ARG A 203 0.20 6.84 13.35
CA ARG A 203 -0.10 7.78 14.44
C ARG A 203 1.16 8.12 15.25
N GLN A 204 1.94 7.10 15.62
CA GLN A 204 3.19 7.26 16.38
C GLN A 204 4.26 8.00 15.56
N SER A 205 4.36 7.69 14.27
CA SER A 205 5.31 8.35 13.37
C SER A 205 4.97 9.83 13.19
N LEU A 206 3.69 10.15 12.97
CA LEU A 206 3.19 11.49 12.68
C LEU A 206 3.01 12.37 13.94
N ASP A 207 3.00 11.78 15.13
CA ASP A 207 2.64 12.43 16.40
C ASP A 207 1.31 13.22 16.28
N HIS A 208 0.34 12.61 15.58
CA HIS A 208 -0.94 13.24 15.27
C HIS A 208 -2.11 12.30 15.56
N SER A 209 -3.13 12.85 16.21
CA SER A 209 -4.42 12.20 16.45
C SER A 209 -5.51 12.80 15.57
N GLY A 210 -6.58 12.06 15.29
CA GLY A 210 -7.69 12.52 14.46
C GLY A 210 -7.42 12.30 12.97
N LEU A 211 -6.59 11.32 12.63
CA LEU A 211 -6.33 10.94 11.25
C LEU A 211 -7.56 10.24 10.66
N LEU A 212 -7.85 10.50 9.39
CA LEU A 212 -8.81 9.73 8.63
C LEU A 212 -8.09 8.58 7.91
N SER A 213 -8.28 7.35 8.39
CA SER A 213 -7.79 6.16 7.72
C SER A 213 -8.78 5.71 6.64
N VAL A 214 -8.29 5.52 5.42
CA VAL A 214 -9.08 5.05 4.28
C VAL A 214 -8.57 3.69 3.85
N GLY A 215 -9.45 2.71 3.73
CA GLY A 215 -9.08 1.34 3.39
C GLY A 215 -10.21 0.61 2.72
N ASP A 216 -9.94 -0.63 2.31
CA ASP A 216 -10.94 -1.48 1.68
C ASP A 216 -11.91 -2.11 2.70
N CYS A 217 -12.69 -3.11 2.27
CA CYS A 217 -13.71 -3.72 3.12
C CYS A 217 -13.16 -4.56 4.29
N LYS A 218 -11.88 -4.96 4.27
CA LYS A 218 -11.26 -5.73 5.37
C LYS A 218 -10.99 -4.84 6.57
N MET A 219 -10.69 -3.56 6.34
CA MET A 219 -10.59 -2.56 7.40
C MET A 219 -11.91 -2.38 8.17
N ALA A 220 -13.06 -2.74 7.59
CA ALA A 220 -14.38 -2.58 8.20
C ALA A 220 -14.66 -3.56 9.36
N ALA A 221 -13.72 -4.41 9.75
CA ALA A 221 -13.80 -5.24 10.95
C ALA A 221 -14.25 -4.41 12.17
N PHE A 222 -15.15 -4.98 12.98
CA PHE A 222 -15.75 -4.24 14.10
C PHE A 222 -14.72 -3.82 15.13
N GLU A 223 -13.76 -4.70 15.43
CA GLU A 223 -12.66 -4.44 16.35
C GLU A 223 -11.78 -3.27 15.87
N THR A 224 -11.43 -3.23 14.58
CA THR A 224 -10.69 -2.13 13.97
C THR A 224 -11.45 -0.80 14.13
N ARG A 225 -12.75 -0.76 13.79
CA ARG A 225 -13.56 0.46 13.92
C ARG A 225 -13.71 0.92 15.38
N ALA A 226 -13.91 -0.03 16.31
CA ALA A 226 -14.01 0.26 17.73
C ALA A 226 -12.69 0.84 18.28
N ALA A 227 -11.55 0.28 17.88
CA ALA A 227 -10.22 0.77 18.26
C ALA A 227 -9.96 2.17 17.71
N LEU A 228 -10.27 2.44 16.43
CA LEU A 228 -10.10 3.77 15.85
C LEU A 228 -11.00 4.81 16.54
N ALA A 229 -12.24 4.45 16.84
CA ALA A 229 -13.14 5.33 17.61
C ALA A 229 -12.61 5.59 19.03
N HIS A 230 -12.07 4.57 19.70
CA HIS A 230 -11.42 4.70 21.02
C HIS A 230 -10.21 5.66 20.98
N GLU A 231 -9.42 5.55 19.91
CA GLU A 231 -8.20 6.33 19.68
C GLU A 231 -8.46 7.76 19.16
N GLY A 232 -9.72 8.12 18.93
CA GLY A 232 -10.14 9.44 18.46
C GLY A 232 -9.94 9.68 16.96
N ASP A 233 -9.78 8.62 16.18
CA ASP A 233 -9.55 8.68 14.74
C ASP A 233 -10.82 8.51 13.90
N GLY A 234 -10.75 9.00 12.67
CA GLY A 234 -11.75 8.75 11.64
C GLY A 234 -11.38 7.53 10.80
N TYR A 235 -12.41 6.89 10.24
CA TYR A 235 -12.23 5.84 9.24
C TYR A 235 -13.22 6.01 8.09
N LEU A 236 -12.80 5.55 6.91
CA LEU A 236 -13.64 5.44 5.73
C LEU A 236 -13.32 4.12 5.03
N CYS A 237 -14.27 3.20 5.05
CA CYS A 237 -14.18 1.90 4.38
C CYS A 237 -15.55 1.45 3.89
N PRO A 238 -15.63 0.70 2.79
CA PRO A 238 -16.85 0.01 2.41
C PRO A 238 -17.18 -1.09 3.44
N LEU A 239 -18.45 -1.23 3.81
CA LEU A 239 -18.92 -2.36 4.62
C LEU A 239 -19.15 -3.58 3.71
N SER A 240 -18.66 -4.75 4.11
CA SER A 240 -18.93 -6.00 3.38
C SER A 240 -20.34 -6.53 3.67
N ALA A 241 -20.76 -7.57 2.97
CA ALA A 241 -22.03 -8.27 3.25
C ALA A 241 -22.10 -8.88 4.66
N LEU A 242 -20.95 -9.10 5.33
CA LEU A 242 -20.91 -9.56 6.71
C LEU A 242 -21.37 -8.46 7.67
N GLN A 243 -20.88 -7.23 7.51
CA GLN A 243 -21.28 -6.10 8.36
C GLN A 243 -22.61 -5.49 7.93
N MET A 244 -22.93 -5.56 6.64
CA MET A 244 -24.13 -4.98 6.05
C MET A 244 -24.79 -5.96 5.08
N PRO A 245 -25.57 -6.93 5.59
CA PRO A 245 -26.24 -7.93 4.76
C PRO A 245 -27.18 -7.30 3.71
N PRO A 246 -27.36 -7.94 2.53
CA PRO A 246 -28.16 -7.38 1.44
C PRO A 246 -29.60 -7.00 1.83
N GLU A 247 -30.22 -7.75 2.74
CA GLU A 247 -31.55 -7.48 3.25
C GLU A 247 -31.62 -6.21 4.12
N VAL A 248 -30.55 -5.90 4.84
CA VAL A 248 -30.42 -4.66 5.63
C VAL A 248 -30.23 -3.48 4.67
N VAL A 249 -29.34 -3.62 3.69
CA VAL A 249 -29.16 -2.62 2.61
C VAL A 249 -30.49 -2.32 1.94
N ARG A 250 -31.24 -3.38 1.54
CA ARG A 250 -32.53 -3.24 0.88
C ARG A 250 -33.55 -2.52 1.75
N ARG A 251 -33.59 -2.78 3.05
CA ARG A 251 -34.49 -2.09 3.98
C ARG A 251 -34.21 -0.59 4.06
N HIS A 252 -32.94 -0.20 4.17
CA HIS A 252 -32.54 1.21 4.17
C HIS A 252 -32.86 1.88 2.83
N LEU A 253 -32.56 1.21 1.73
CA LEU A 253 -32.87 1.69 0.38
C LEU A 253 -34.38 1.91 0.19
N ASP A 254 -35.20 0.91 0.50
CA ASP A 254 -36.66 0.98 0.35
C ASP A 254 -37.25 2.12 1.21
N THR A 255 -36.67 2.34 2.40
CA THR A 255 -37.07 3.45 3.28
C THR A 255 -36.70 4.80 2.68
N ALA A 256 -35.47 4.94 2.17
CA ALA A 256 -35.02 6.16 1.51
C ALA A 256 -35.84 6.46 0.25
N LEU A 257 -36.19 5.44 -0.54
CA LEU A 257 -37.03 5.58 -1.73
C LEU A 257 -38.44 6.04 -1.38
N ARG A 258 -39.08 5.41 -0.38
CA ARG A 258 -40.43 5.83 0.08
C ARG A 258 -40.45 7.26 0.61
N ALA A 259 -39.37 7.67 1.29
CA ALA A 259 -39.24 9.02 1.84
C ALA A 259 -38.80 10.07 0.80
N GLY A 260 -38.39 9.67 -0.41
CA GLY A 260 -37.76 10.57 -1.37
C GLY A 260 -36.44 11.17 -0.88
N ALA A 261 -35.70 10.44 -0.03
CA ALA A 261 -34.53 10.95 0.70
C ALA A 261 -33.19 10.76 -0.05
N LEU A 262 -33.22 10.27 -1.30
CA LEU A 262 -32.01 10.13 -2.10
C LEU A 262 -31.50 11.50 -2.52
N GLN A 263 -30.21 11.74 -2.27
CA GLN A 263 -29.50 12.96 -2.62
C GLN A 263 -28.55 12.70 -3.79
N ALA A 264 -28.43 13.68 -4.68
CA ALA A 264 -27.43 13.67 -5.73
C ALA A 264 -26.03 13.84 -5.13
N VAL A 265 -25.10 13.00 -5.58
CA VAL A 265 -23.67 13.13 -5.27
C VAL A 265 -22.99 13.72 -6.48
N GLU A 266 -22.46 14.92 -6.30
CA GLU A 266 -21.88 15.72 -7.36
C GLU A 266 -20.36 15.76 -7.26
N ARG A 267 -19.70 15.75 -8.41
CA ARG A 267 -18.24 15.93 -8.51
C ARG A 267 -17.95 17.05 -9.52
N PRO A 268 -17.02 17.96 -9.22
CA PRO A 268 -16.56 18.93 -10.21
C PRO A 268 -15.89 18.22 -11.40
N GLY A 269 -16.36 18.51 -12.60
CA GLY A 269 -15.70 18.15 -13.85
C GLY A 269 -14.45 19.01 -14.09
N LEU A 270 -13.66 18.65 -15.10
CA LEU A 270 -12.46 19.41 -15.50
C LEU A 270 -12.78 20.85 -15.93
N ASP A 271 -14.01 21.10 -16.39
CA ASP A 271 -14.54 22.41 -16.76
C ASP A 271 -15.15 23.18 -15.57
N GLY A 272 -15.05 22.63 -14.36
CA GLY A 272 -15.62 23.19 -13.13
C GLY A 272 -17.13 22.99 -12.99
N ARG A 273 -17.81 22.36 -13.95
CA ARG A 273 -19.25 22.06 -13.85
C ARG A 273 -19.47 20.88 -12.95
N LEU A 274 -20.52 20.94 -12.13
CA LEU A 274 -20.91 19.84 -11.27
C LEU A 274 -21.60 18.76 -12.11
N GLU A 275 -21.04 17.55 -12.09
CA GLU A 275 -21.63 16.36 -12.67
C GLU A 275 -22.21 15.50 -11.55
N VAL A 276 -23.47 15.09 -11.68
CA VAL A 276 -24.06 14.08 -10.80
C VAL A 276 -23.48 12.72 -11.16
N ILE A 277 -22.65 12.17 -10.27
CA ILE A 277 -21.95 10.89 -10.48
C ILE A 277 -22.61 9.72 -9.77
N ALA A 278 -23.38 9.99 -8.71
CA ALA A 278 -24.08 9.00 -7.93
C ALA A 278 -25.31 9.59 -7.26
N GLU A 279 -26.14 8.72 -6.70
CA GLU A 279 -27.19 9.09 -5.75
C GLU A 279 -26.97 8.30 -4.47
N GLY A 280 -27.32 8.87 -3.32
CA GLY A 280 -27.14 8.17 -2.07
C GLY A 280 -28.03 8.68 -0.94
N VAL A 281 -28.01 7.94 0.15
CA VAL A 281 -28.61 8.33 1.42
C VAL A 281 -27.59 8.12 2.52
N GLU A 282 -27.63 8.99 3.51
CA GLU A 282 -26.83 8.86 4.71
C GLU A 282 -27.70 8.69 5.95
N TRP A 283 -27.16 7.98 6.92
CA TRP A 283 -27.73 7.90 8.25
C TRP A 283 -26.61 7.70 9.28
N THR A 284 -26.97 7.83 10.55
CA THR A 284 -26.05 7.63 11.66
C THR A 284 -26.46 6.40 12.46
N GLU A 285 -25.50 5.54 12.76
CA GLU A 285 -25.66 4.37 13.62
C GLU A 285 -24.91 4.59 14.93
N ARG A 286 -25.56 4.38 16.07
CA ARG A 286 -24.87 4.39 17.37
C ARG A 286 -24.31 3.00 17.64
N LEU A 287 -23.01 2.92 17.89
CA LEU A 287 -22.31 1.67 18.19
C LEU A 287 -21.62 1.76 19.56
N GLU A 288 -21.43 0.61 20.19
CA GLU A 288 -20.71 0.49 21.45
C GLU A 288 -19.85 -0.77 21.48
N ALA A 289 -18.69 -0.69 22.12
CA ALA A 289 -17.75 -1.79 22.28
C ALA A 289 -16.95 -1.61 23.57
N VAL A 290 -16.41 -2.70 24.12
CA VAL A 290 -15.41 -2.64 25.18
C VAL A 290 -14.03 -2.77 24.55
N VAL A 291 -13.22 -1.72 24.65
CA VAL A 291 -11.84 -1.66 24.12
C VAL A 291 -10.92 -1.41 25.32
N GLU A 292 -9.93 -2.27 25.53
CA GLU A 292 -8.98 -2.16 26.65
C GLU A 292 -9.66 -2.01 28.03
N GLY A 293 -10.80 -2.69 28.21
CA GLY A 293 -11.59 -2.63 29.44
C GLY A 293 -12.45 -1.37 29.62
N GLN A 294 -12.45 -0.45 28.65
CA GLN A 294 -13.24 0.77 28.66
C GLN A 294 -14.44 0.65 27.70
N LEU A 295 -15.60 1.12 28.14
CA LEU A 295 -16.77 1.25 27.27
C LEU A 295 -16.58 2.43 26.32
N VAL A 296 -16.54 2.14 25.04
CA VAL A 296 -16.45 3.11 23.95
C VAL A 296 -17.78 3.17 23.24
N VAL A 297 -18.32 4.37 23.08
CA VAL A 297 -19.57 4.62 22.37
C VAL A 297 -19.35 5.68 21.32
N TRP A 298 -19.71 5.39 20.08
CA TRP A 298 -19.50 6.31 18.98
C TRP A 298 -20.67 6.33 18.00
N GLN A 299 -20.67 7.36 17.15
CA GLN A 299 -21.64 7.54 16.07
C GLN A 299 -20.94 7.26 14.75
N GLU A 300 -21.43 6.26 14.03
CA GLU A 300 -20.94 5.89 12.71
C GLU A 300 -21.83 6.51 11.64
N ARG A 301 -21.26 7.39 10.81
CA ARG A 301 -21.92 7.87 9.59
C ARG A 301 -21.85 6.78 8.53
N ARG A 302 -23.01 6.28 8.10
CA ARG A 302 -23.15 5.30 7.03
C ARG A 302 -23.73 5.95 5.80
N MET A 303 -23.21 5.58 4.64
CA MET A 303 -23.66 6.08 3.34
C MET A 303 -23.96 4.89 2.45
N LEU A 304 -25.14 4.88 1.86
CA LEU A 304 -25.48 3.99 0.76
C LEU A 304 -25.41 4.79 -0.53
N VAL A 305 -24.50 4.42 -1.43
CA VAL A 305 -24.22 5.16 -2.66
C VAL A 305 -24.42 4.26 -3.87
N ARG A 306 -25.15 4.76 -4.86
CA ARG A 306 -25.36 4.12 -6.17
C ARG A 306 -24.70 4.97 -7.25
N SER A 307 -23.58 4.50 -7.78
CA SER A 307 -22.93 5.11 -8.94
C SER A 307 -23.81 4.99 -10.19
N ILE A 308 -24.05 6.11 -10.87
CA ILE A 308 -24.88 6.15 -12.10
C ILE A 308 -24.18 5.39 -13.23
N ALA A 309 -22.87 5.60 -13.39
CA ALA A 309 -22.08 4.92 -14.41
C ALA A 309 -22.02 3.40 -14.17
N GLN A 310 -21.76 2.99 -12.93
CA GLN A 310 -21.72 1.57 -12.58
C GLN A 310 -23.08 0.90 -12.73
N ALA A 311 -24.17 1.57 -12.35
CA ALA A 311 -25.53 1.06 -12.52
C ALA A 311 -25.86 0.83 -14.01
N ARG A 312 -25.55 1.80 -14.88
CA ARG A 312 -25.75 1.67 -16.34
C ARG A 312 -24.92 0.53 -16.92
N ALA A 313 -23.65 0.41 -16.53
CA ALA A 313 -22.78 -0.66 -16.98
C ALA A 313 -23.29 -2.05 -16.54
N ALA A 314 -23.73 -2.17 -15.28
CA ALA A 314 -24.30 -3.41 -14.74
C ALA A 314 -25.60 -3.80 -15.45
N GLU A 315 -26.46 -2.83 -15.77
CA GLU A 315 -27.68 -3.06 -16.54
C GLU A 315 -27.37 -3.56 -17.96
N ALA A 316 -26.44 -2.89 -18.66
CA ALA A 316 -26.02 -3.31 -20.00
C ALA A 316 -25.44 -4.73 -19.98
N ALA A 317 -24.53 -5.03 -19.03
CA ALA A 317 -23.95 -6.37 -18.88
C ALA A 317 -25.00 -7.43 -18.54
N LEU A 318 -26.02 -7.11 -17.74
CA LEU A 318 -27.13 -8.02 -17.46
C LEU A 318 -27.95 -8.30 -18.74
N ARG A 319 -28.30 -7.25 -19.50
CA ARG A 319 -29.04 -7.40 -20.76
C ARG A 319 -28.28 -8.26 -21.76
N THR A 320 -26.97 -8.08 -21.89
CA THR A 320 -26.11 -8.93 -22.74
C THR A 320 -26.15 -10.39 -22.31
N ARG A 321 -25.91 -10.68 -21.02
CA ARG A 321 -25.97 -12.06 -20.49
C ARG A 321 -27.33 -12.71 -20.68
N LEU A 322 -28.42 -11.95 -20.54
CA LEU A 322 -29.78 -12.44 -20.80
C LEU A 322 -30.00 -12.76 -22.27
N ALA A 323 -29.52 -11.91 -23.19
CA ALA A 323 -29.61 -12.15 -24.62
C ALA A 323 -28.81 -13.40 -25.04
N GLU A 324 -27.59 -13.57 -24.51
CA GLU A 324 -26.75 -14.75 -24.72
C GLU A 324 -27.41 -16.02 -24.18
N ALA A 325 -27.95 -15.98 -22.96
CA ALA A 325 -28.67 -17.10 -22.36
C ALA A 325 -29.92 -17.46 -23.18
N GLN A 326 -30.69 -16.46 -23.64
CA GLN A 326 -31.85 -16.69 -24.48
C GLN A 326 -31.46 -17.31 -25.84
N ALA A 327 -30.39 -16.83 -26.47
CA ALA A 327 -29.86 -17.42 -27.70
C ALA A 327 -29.39 -18.87 -27.50
N ALA A 328 -28.72 -19.16 -26.37
CA ALA A 328 -28.29 -20.52 -26.01
C ALA A 328 -29.48 -21.45 -25.75
N LEU A 329 -30.52 -20.99 -25.04
CA LEU A 329 -31.74 -21.79 -24.84
C LEU A 329 -32.48 -22.04 -26.15
N THR A 330 -32.56 -21.03 -27.03
CA THR A 330 -33.19 -21.15 -28.33
C THR A 330 -32.43 -22.12 -29.24
N SER A 331 -31.09 -22.13 -29.17
CA SER A 331 -30.28 -23.07 -29.95
C SER A 331 -30.46 -24.53 -29.51
N LEU A 332 -30.71 -24.79 -28.22
CA LEU A 332 -31.06 -26.12 -27.69
C LEU A 332 -32.41 -26.64 -28.20
N ALA A 333 -33.33 -25.74 -28.56
CA ALA A 333 -34.62 -26.09 -29.18
C ALA A 333 -34.53 -26.32 -30.70
N THR A 334 -33.38 -26.03 -31.32
CA THR A 334 -33.16 -26.23 -32.76
C THR A 334 -32.53 -27.62 -33.00
N PRO A 335 -33.08 -28.50 -33.88
CA PRO A 335 -32.50 -29.82 -34.12
C PRO A 335 -31.13 -29.74 -34.79
N GLY A 336 -30.11 -30.30 -34.14
CA GLY A 336 -28.79 -30.55 -34.74
C GLY A 336 -28.67 -31.97 -35.32
N ARG A 337 -27.72 -32.20 -36.26
CA ARG A 337 -27.44 -33.54 -36.80
C ARG A 337 -27.14 -34.52 -35.66
N GLY A 338 -28.06 -35.46 -35.40
CA GLY A 338 -27.91 -36.55 -34.44
C GLY A 338 -28.35 -36.28 -33.00
N LYS A 339 -29.04 -35.17 -32.69
CA LYS A 339 -29.60 -34.92 -31.35
C LYS A 339 -31.08 -34.57 -31.39
N THR A 340 -31.88 -35.25 -30.56
CA THR A 340 -33.32 -35.03 -30.36
C THR A 340 -33.56 -33.69 -29.65
N SER A 341 -34.51 -32.89 -30.12
CA SER A 341 -34.87 -31.61 -29.48
C SER A 341 -35.51 -31.82 -28.12
N LEU A 342 -35.16 -30.98 -27.15
CA LEU A 342 -35.84 -30.91 -25.85
C LEU A 342 -37.12 -30.08 -26.02
N HIS A 343 -38.28 -30.68 -25.75
CA HIS A 343 -39.57 -29.98 -25.74
C HIS A 343 -39.98 -29.62 -24.31
N ASP A 344 -40.52 -28.42 -24.13
CA ASP A 344 -41.05 -27.94 -22.85
C ASP A 344 -42.27 -28.79 -22.45
N SER A 345 -42.13 -29.58 -21.39
CA SER A 345 -43.23 -30.39 -20.84
C SER A 345 -44.05 -29.55 -19.88
N ARG A 346 -44.83 -28.61 -20.43
CA ARG A 346 -45.92 -28.01 -19.66
C ARG A 346 -47.08 -29.00 -19.60
N GLY A 347 -47.29 -29.53 -18.38
CA GLY A 347 -48.43 -30.36 -18.02
C GLY A 347 -49.76 -29.68 -18.34
N ALA A 348 -50.71 -30.53 -18.72
CA ALA A 348 -52.13 -30.22 -18.91
C ALA A 348 -52.83 -29.84 -17.60
#